data_AF-A0A3P8CZS6-F1
#
_entry.id   AF-A0A3P8CZS6-F1
#
_cell.length_a   1.000
_cell.length_b   1.000
_cell.length_c   1.000
_cell.angle_alpha   90.00
_cell.angle_beta   90.00
_cell.angle_gamma   90.00
#
_symmetry.space_group_name_H-M   'P 1'
#
loop_
_entity.id
_entity.type
_entity.pdbx_description
1 polymer ?
#
loop_
_entity_poly.entity_id
_entity_poly.type
_entity_poly.pdbx_seq_one_letter_code
_entity_poly.pdbx_strand_id
1 'polypeptide(L)'
;MDHVTDGLIFQPCGPDEFYVLGTCPQQLKWKPPHLNTIDFRCKIVHEAKVGEIPGYVGHLYLGGLNTPSAKLAHVGPKDKMLDGKIVECSFMPGLGWKVLRIRTDKTEPNYHKSGTGKQCFLLILSS
;
A
#
# COMPACT_ATOMS: atom_id res chain seq x y z
N MET A 1 -6.01 -24.21 20.11
CA MET A 1 -6.20 -22.75 20.16
C MET A 1 -5.27 -22.22 19.10
N ASP A 2 -5.79 -22.09 17.87
CA ASP A 2 -4.94 -21.83 16.71
C ASP A 2 -4.81 -20.33 16.51
N HIS A 3 -3.57 -19.86 16.38
CA HIS A 3 -3.28 -18.47 16.11
C HIS A 3 -3.28 -18.24 14.60
N VAL A 4 -3.96 -17.18 14.15
CA VAL A 4 -3.90 -16.74 12.76
C VAL A 4 -2.47 -16.29 12.44
N THR A 5 -1.88 -16.84 11.39
CA THR A 5 -0.52 -16.49 10.95
C THR A 5 -0.59 -15.42 9.86
N ASP A 6 0.22 -14.36 9.99
CA ASP A 6 0.23 -13.20 9.08
C ASP A 6 1.52 -13.06 8.27
N GLY A 7 2.36 -14.11 8.27
CA GLY A 7 3.62 -14.16 7.54
C GLY A 7 4.66 -15.09 8.15
N LEU A 8 5.89 -14.92 7.70
CA LEU A 8 7.08 -15.64 8.16
C LEU A 8 8.17 -14.65 8.53
N ILE A 9 8.92 -14.95 9.60
CA ILE A 9 10.12 -14.22 9.97
C ILE A 9 11.30 -15.17 9.78
N PHE A 10 12.24 -14.79 8.92
CA PHE A 10 13.49 -15.51 8.74
C PHE A 10 14.55 -14.83 9.59
N GLN A 11 14.98 -15.54 10.63
CA GLN A 11 16.06 -15.10 11.49
C GLN A 11 17.34 -15.80 11.05
N PRO A 12 18.44 -15.05 10.93
CA PRO A 12 19.73 -15.65 10.63
C PRO A 12 20.18 -16.43 11.90
N CYS A 13 20.78 -17.62 11.73
CA CYS A 13 21.15 -18.53 12.82
C CYS A 13 22.61 -19.06 12.75
N GLY A 14 23.49 -18.36 12.07
CA GLY A 14 24.91 -18.70 11.92
C GLY A 14 25.69 -18.59 13.25
N PRO A 15 26.82 -19.31 13.37
CA PRO A 15 27.64 -19.33 14.58
C PRO A 15 28.26 -17.96 14.96
N ASP A 16 28.43 -17.07 13.98
CA ASP A 16 28.99 -15.73 14.17
C ASP A 16 27.91 -14.62 14.16
N GLU A 17 26.63 -14.99 14.27
CA GLU A 17 25.53 -14.03 14.19
C GLU A 17 25.04 -13.61 15.59
N PHE A 18 25.20 -12.33 15.88
CA PHE A 18 24.79 -11.73 17.15
C PHE A 18 23.54 -10.88 16.99
N TYR A 19 22.86 -10.64 18.11
CA TYR A 19 21.76 -9.69 18.16
C TYR A 19 22.21 -8.29 17.74
N VAL A 20 21.49 -7.68 16.79
CA VAL A 20 21.76 -6.33 16.30
C VAL A 20 20.71 -5.37 16.84
N LEU A 21 21.16 -4.28 17.45
CA LEU A 21 20.27 -3.20 17.87
C LEU A 21 19.75 -2.45 16.63
N GLY A 22 18.43 -2.32 16.51
CA GLY A 22 17.80 -1.60 15.40
C GLY A 22 17.46 -2.48 14.20
N THR A 23 17.68 -1.99 12.98
CA THR A 23 17.35 -2.72 11.75
C THR A 23 18.45 -3.71 11.42
N CYS A 24 18.15 -5.01 11.47
CA CYS A 24 19.03 -6.07 10.97
C CYS A 24 18.68 -6.38 9.50
N PRO A 25 19.56 -6.08 8.53
CA PRO A 25 19.28 -6.35 7.10
C PRO A 25 19.16 -7.84 6.78
N GLN A 26 19.75 -8.71 7.60
CA GLN A 26 19.72 -10.17 7.43
C GLN A 26 18.43 -10.80 7.98
N GLN A 27 17.71 -10.08 8.86
CA GLN A 27 16.42 -10.54 9.35
C GLN A 27 15.32 -10.16 8.35
N LEU A 28 14.75 -11.17 7.70
CA LEU A 28 13.73 -10.96 6.68
C LEU A 28 12.34 -11.18 7.24
N LYS A 29 11.38 -10.35 6.80
CA LYS A 29 9.95 -10.53 7.09
C LYS A 29 9.25 -10.74 5.76
N TRP A 30 8.64 -11.90 5.59
CA TRP A 30 7.80 -12.20 4.45
C TRP A 30 6.34 -12.17 4.85
N LYS A 31 5.49 -11.61 3.99
CA LYS A 31 4.04 -11.68 4.10
C LYS A 31 3.45 -12.13 2.76
N PRO A 32 2.38 -12.94 2.77
CA PRO A 32 1.62 -13.23 1.57
C PRO A 32 1.22 -11.93 0.84
N PRO A 33 1.28 -11.87 -0.51
CA PRO A 33 0.98 -10.65 -1.25
C PRO A 33 -0.40 -10.05 -0.94
N HIS A 34 -1.40 -10.88 -0.66
CA HIS A 34 -2.74 -10.42 -0.32
C HIS A 34 -2.84 -9.77 1.07
N LEU A 35 -1.87 -10.00 1.95
CA LEU A 35 -1.73 -9.33 3.26
C LEU A 35 -0.84 -8.08 3.20
N ASN A 36 -0.25 -7.80 2.04
CA ASN A 36 0.53 -6.60 1.81
C ASN A 36 -0.40 -5.46 1.40
N THR A 37 -0.85 -4.69 2.40
CA THR A 37 -1.77 -3.57 2.22
C THR A 37 -1.08 -2.22 2.46
N ILE A 38 -1.56 -1.18 1.80
CA ILE A 38 -1.10 0.21 2.01
C ILE A 38 -2.32 1.08 2.26
N ASP A 39 -2.23 1.96 3.26
CA ASP A 39 -3.23 2.98 3.52
C ASP A 39 -2.91 4.24 2.70
N PHE A 40 -3.77 4.57 1.75
CA PHE A 40 -3.65 5.77 0.92
C PHE A 40 -4.74 6.78 1.24
N ARG A 41 -4.49 8.06 0.98
CA ARG A 41 -5.58 9.05 0.83
C ARG A 41 -6.11 8.93 -0.59
N CYS A 42 -7.38 8.60 -0.75
CA CYS A 42 -8.02 8.44 -2.05
C CYS A 42 -8.64 9.78 -2.50
N LYS A 43 -8.46 10.13 -3.77
CA LYS A 43 -9.15 11.26 -4.41
C LYS A 43 -9.84 10.79 -5.67
N ILE A 44 -11.17 10.90 -5.72
CA ILE A 44 -11.99 10.51 -6.86
C ILE A 44 -12.22 11.73 -7.74
N VAL A 45 -11.75 11.66 -8.99
CA VAL A 45 -11.89 12.75 -9.97
C VAL A 45 -12.61 12.21 -11.19
N HIS A 46 -13.55 12.98 -11.74
CA HIS A 46 -14.12 12.68 -13.05
C HIS A 46 -13.24 13.35 -14.12
N GLU A 47 -12.53 12.54 -14.90
CA GLU A 47 -11.66 13.03 -15.97
C GLU A 47 -12.35 12.82 -17.32
N ALA A 48 -12.46 13.90 -18.09
CA ALA A 48 -12.94 13.88 -19.47
C ALA A 48 -11.86 14.52 -20.34
N LYS A 49 -10.92 13.70 -20.83
CA LYS A 49 -9.86 14.16 -21.73
C LYS A 49 -10.29 13.95 -23.18
N VAL A 50 -9.90 14.90 -24.03
CA VAL A 50 -10.18 14.82 -25.47
C VAL A 50 -9.53 13.55 -26.04
N GLY A 51 -10.34 12.67 -26.61
CA GLY A 51 -9.89 11.38 -27.18
C GLY A 51 -9.89 10.19 -26.22
N GLU A 52 -10.21 10.39 -24.93
CA GLU A 52 -10.42 9.31 -23.97
C GLU A 52 -11.90 9.20 -23.59
N ILE A 53 -12.35 7.99 -23.23
CA ILE A 53 -13.69 7.79 -22.69
C ILE A 53 -13.74 8.47 -21.31
N PRO A 54 -14.65 9.44 -21.10
CA PRO A 54 -14.79 10.09 -19.80
C PRO A 54 -15.09 9.06 -18.71
N GLY A 55 -14.44 9.22 -17.56
CA GLY A 55 -14.58 8.26 -16.48
C GLY A 55 -14.12 8.78 -15.13
N TYR A 56 -14.47 8.04 -14.09
CA TYR A 56 -13.95 8.29 -12.76
C TYR A 56 -12.57 7.65 -12.61
N VAL A 57 -11.66 8.41 -11.99
CA VAL A 57 -10.30 7.98 -11.67
C VAL A 57 -10.09 8.16 -10.17
N GLY A 58 -9.61 7.10 -9.52
CA GLY A 58 -9.28 7.12 -8.09
C GLY A 58 -7.78 7.23 -7.90
N HIS A 59 -7.32 8.45 -7.66
CA HIS A 59 -5.92 8.74 -7.40
C HIS A 59 -5.56 8.42 -5.94
N LEU A 60 -4.48 7.69 -5.73
CA LEU A 60 -4.03 7.24 -4.41
C LEU A 60 -2.77 8.00 -3.99
N TYR A 61 -2.79 8.62 -2.82
CA TYR A 61 -1.71 9.46 -2.30
C TYR A 61 -1.09 8.86 -1.04
N LEU A 62 0.24 8.79 -1.03
CA LEU A 62 1.02 8.60 0.19
C LEU A 62 1.25 9.92 0.92
N GLY A 63 1.44 9.85 2.22
CA GLY A 63 1.84 11.00 3.04
C GLY A 63 3.22 11.50 2.62
N GLY A 64 3.40 12.83 2.63
CA GLY A 64 4.65 13.47 2.23
C GLY A 64 4.81 13.69 0.72
N LEU A 65 3.87 13.21 -0.10
CA LEU A 65 3.83 13.46 -1.53
C LEU A 65 2.59 14.28 -1.91
N ASN A 66 2.77 15.24 -2.80
CA ASN A 66 1.67 16.03 -3.37
C ASN A 66 1.17 15.46 -4.71
N THR A 67 1.83 14.42 -5.21
CA THR A 67 1.50 13.73 -6.46
C THR A 67 0.92 12.35 -6.18
N PRO A 68 0.01 11.85 -7.03
CA PRO A 68 -0.53 10.51 -6.87
C PRO A 68 0.58 9.46 -6.97
N SER A 69 0.62 8.53 -6.02
CA SER A 69 1.57 7.41 -5.99
C SER A 69 1.05 6.20 -6.76
N ALA A 70 -0.27 6.07 -6.90
CA ALA A 70 -0.92 4.99 -7.63
C ALA A 70 -2.34 5.40 -8.07
N LYS A 71 -3.02 4.52 -8.82
CA LYS A 71 -4.43 4.65 -9.19
C LYS A 71 -5.18 3.35 -8.90
N LEU A 72 -6.46 3.48 -8.55
CA LEU A 72 -7.36 2.34 -8.44
C LEU A 72 -7.60 1.71 -9.82
N ALA A 73 -7.71 0.38 -9.84
CA ALA A 73 -7.93 -0.40 -11.06
C ALA A 73 -9.26 -0.09 -11.75
N HIS A 74 -10.33 0.02 -10.95
CA HIS A 74 -11.68 0.28 -11.41
C HIS A 74 -12.36 1.25 -10.45
N VAL A 75 -13.01 2.28 -11.00
CA VAL A 75 -13.72 3.29 -10.22
C VAL A 75 -15.04 3.61 -10.92
N GLY A 76 -16.12 3.61 -10.16
CA GLY A 76 -17.45 3.98 -10.62
C GLY A 76 -18.06 5.11 -9.78
N PRO A 77 -19.30 5.53 -10.12
CA PRO A 77 -19.98 6.62 -9.41
C PRO A 77 -20.17 6.37 -7.91
N LYS A 78 -20.34 5.10 -7.51
CA LYS A 78 -20.54 4.70 -6.10
C LYS A 78 -19.29 4.92 -5.24
N ASP A 79 -18.11 4.92 -5.87
CA ASP A 79 -16.83 5.07 -5.18
C ASP A 79 -16.55 6.52 -4.76
N LYS A 80 -17.41 7.47 -5.17
CA LYS A 80 -17.32 8.88 -4.74
C LYS A 80 -17.33 9.04 -3.20
N MET A 81 -17.90 8.08 -2.45
CA MET A 81 -17.84 8.07 -0.99
C MET A 81 -16.41 7.89 -0.41
N LEU A 82 -15.48 7.38 -1.23
CA LEU A 82 -14.07 7.19 -0.86
C LEU A 82 -13.26 8.49 -0.99
N ASP A 83 -13.81 9.52 -1.62
CA ASP A 83 -13.12 10.78 -1.87
C ASP A 83 -12.69 11.45 -0.56
N GLY A 84 -11.40 11.78 -0.47
CA GLY A 84 -10.76 12.37 0.70
C GLY A 84 -10.52 11.39 1.86
N LYS A 85 -10.98 10.14 1.78
CA LYS A 85 -10.84 9.15 2.87
C LYS A 85 -9.50 8.44 2.82
N ILE A 86 -9.06 7.95 3.98
CA ILE A 86 -7.97 6.99 4.07
C ILE A 86 -8.54 5.61 3.77
N VAL A 87 -7.98 4.92 2.78
CA VAL A 87 -8.42 3.60 2.32
C VAL A 87 -7.26 2.63 2.38
N GLU A 88 -7.52 1.45 2.94
CA GLU A 88 -6.59 0.34 2.92
C GLU A 88 -6.73 -0.38 1.58
N CYS A 89 -5.64 -0.46 0.83
CA CYS A 89 -5.61 -1.06 -0.49
C CYS A 89 -4.63 -2.22 -0.55
N SER A 90 -4.95 -3.24 -1.35
CA SER A 90 -3.99 -4.27 -1.76
C SER A 90 -3.75 -4.21 -3.27
N PHE A 91 -2.55 -4.57 -3.68
CA PHE A 91 -2.21 -4.71 -5.09
C PHE A 91 -2.47 -6.14 -5.54
N MET A 92 -3.28 -6.31 -6.59
CA MET A 92 -3.54 -7.60 -7.22
C MET A 92 -2.79 -7.65 -8.55
N PRO A 93 -1.81 -8.55 -8.73
CA PRO A 93 -1.09 -8.68 -10.00
C PRO A 93 -2.05 -8.87 -11.17
N GLY A 94 -1.85 -8.11 -12.26
CA GLY A 94 -2.69 -8.14 -13.47
C GLY A 94 -4.02 -7.37 -13.38
N LEU A 95 -4.48 -7.00 -12.18
CA LEU A 95 -5.69 -6.20 -11.97
C LEU A 95 -5.36 -4.77 -11.52
N GLY A 96 -4.37 -4.60 -10.65
CA GLY A 96 -4.00 -3.31 -10.06
C GLY A 96 -4.49 -3.14 -8.63
N TRP A 97 -4.58 -1.89 -8.18
CA TRP A 97 -4.94 -1.57 -6.79
C TRP A 97 -6.44 -1.68 -6.53
N LYS A 98 -6.79 -2.35 -5.44
CA LYS A 98 -8.16 -2.52 -4.96
C LYS A 98 -8.29 -2.06 -3.52
N VAL A 99 -9.38 -1.35 -3.23
CA VAL A 99 -9.75 -0.97 -1.87
C VAL A 99 -10.31 -2.19 -1.13
N LEU A 100 -9.77 -2.44 0.06
CA LEU A 100 -10.29 -3.45 1.00
C LEU A 100 -11.29 -2.82 1.96
N ARG A 101 -10.96 -1.67 2.54
CA ARG A 101 -11.84 -0.95 3.48
C ARG A 101 -11.45 0.52 3.63
N ILE A 102 -12.37 1.29 4.19
CA ILE A 102 -12.11 2.65 4.67
C ILE A 102 -11.49 2.57 6.08
N ARG A 103 -10.40 3.30 6.31
CA ARG A 103 -9.69 3.41 7.59
C ARG A 103 -10.20 4.60 8.39
N THR A 104 -11.34 4.44 9.04
CA THR A 104 -11.90 5.49 9.93
C THR A 104 -11.07 5.71 11.20
N ASP A 105 -10.23 4.73 11.55
CA ASP A 105 -9.27 4.80 12.64
C ASP A 105 -8.01 5.63 12.31
N LYS A 106 -7.85 6.08 11.06
CA LYS A 106 -6.68 6.83 10.59
C LYS A 106 -7.06 8.20 10.06
N THR A 107 -6.30 9.21 10.47
CA THR A 107 -6.39 10.58 9.93
C THR A 107 -5.45 10.78 8.74
N GLU A 108 -4.32 10.08 8.71
CA GLU A 108 -3.26 10.24 7.72
C GLU A 108 -2.92 8.93 6.99
N PRO A 109 -2.53 8.99 5.69
CA PRO A 109 -2.09 7.83 4.93
C PRO A 109 -0.71 7.33 5.39
N ASN A 110 -0.28 6.17 4.88
CA ASN A 110 1.11 5.75 5.03
C ASN A 110 2.05 6.77 4.37
N TYR A 111 3.15 7.08 5.05
CA TYR A 111 4.10 8.08 4.60
C TYR A 111 5.11 7.48 3.61
N HIS A 112 5.44 8.21 2.55
CA HIS A 112 6.52 7.84 1.65
C HIS A 112 7.87 8.05 2.35
N LYS A 113 8.54 6.96 2.71
CA LYS A 113 9.93 7.04 3.20
C LYS A 113 10.88 7.23 2.02
N SER A 114 11.46 8.42 1.92
CA SER A 114 12.59 8.71 1.04
C SER A 114 13.90 8.33 1.75
N GLY A 115 14.27 7.05 1.76
CA GLY A 115 15.51 6.57 2.38
C GLY A 115 15.86 5.13 1.99
N THR A 116 17.12 4.71 2.20
CA THR A 116 17.66 3.38 1.81
C THR A 116 16.99 2.19 2.48
N GLY A 117 16.17 2.41 3.51
CA GLY A 117 15.31 1.39 4.11
C GLY A 117 14.07 1.15 3.26
N LYS A 118 14.11 0.15 2.37
CA LYS A 118 12.93 -0.32 1.65
C LYS A 118 11.92 -0.86 2.66
N GLN A 119 10.89 -0.08 2.97
CA GLN A 119 9.74 -0.57 3.70
C GLN A 119 9.00 -1.55 2.77
N CYS A 120 8.45 -2.65 3.28
CA CYS A 120 7.78 -3.67 2.45
C CYS A 120 6.76 -3.07 1.46
N PHE A 121 6.12 -1.95 1.83
CA PHE A 121 5.17 -1.22 1.00
C PHE A 121 5.79 -0.55 -0.25
N LEU A 122 7.03 -0.07 -0.18
CA LEU A 122 7.72 0.52 -1.35
C LEU A 122 8.09 -0.55 -2.40
N LEU A 123 8.31 -1.79 -1.99
CA LEU A 123 8.51 -2.91 -2.93
C LEU A 123 7.24 -3.16 -3.75
N ILE A 124 6.06 -3.01 -3.15
CA ILE A 124 4.78 -3.19 -3.85
C ILE A 124 4.58 -2.10 -4.93
N LEU A 125 5.03 -0.87 -4.68
CA LEU A 125 4.88 0.25 -5.63
C LEU A 125 5.92 0.25 -6.76
N SER A 126 6.98 -0.55 -6.65
CA SER A 126 8.07 -0.65 -7.65
C SER A 126 8.02 -1.94 -8.48
N SER A 127 6.99 -2.76 -8.26
CA SER A 127 6.70 -4.00 -9.00
C SER A 127 5.58 -3.75 -10.02
#